data_AF-A0A7V9LD80-F1
#
_entry.id   AF-A0A7V9LD80-F1
#
_cell.length_a   1.000
_cell.length_b   1.000
_cell.length_c   1.000
_cell.angle_alpha   90.00
_cell.angle_beta   90.00
_cell.angle_gamma   90.00
#
_symmetry.space_group_name_H-M   'P 1'
#
loop_
_entity.id
_entity.type
_entity.pdbx_description
1 polymer ?
#
loop_
_entity_poly.entity_id
_entity_poly.type
_entity_poly.pdbx_seq_one_letter_code
_entity_poly.pdbx_strand_id
1 'polypeptide(L)'
;LDLQQKLPEGGYLRACIGCGLSDYSPIGNGLFGGLACFRETKTAYRAVSTKTGLFAIWDSLTEFVQETYVCPEFERRRPGAGYRG
;
A
#
# COMPACT_ATOMS: atom_id res chain seq x y z
N LEU A 1 2.27 20.71 7.58
CA LEU A 1 2.87 20.91 6.24
C LEU A 1 2.08 20.04 5.26
N ASP A 2 1.25 20.62 4.39
CA ASP A 2 0.44 19.86 3.44
C ASP A 2 1.17 19.71 2.10
N LEU A 3 2.16 18.80 2.05
CA LEU A 3 3.02 18.62 0.88
C LEU A 3 2.22 18.19 -0.36
N GLN A 4 1.25 17.29 -0.19
CA GLN A 4 0.47 16.72 -1.28
C GLN A 4 -0.45 17.77 -1.94
N GLN A 5 -1.04 18.68 -1.15
CA GLN A 5 -1.87 19.78 -1.69
C GLN A 5 -1.08 20.85 -2.44
N LYS A 6 0.25 20.91 -2.25
CA LYS A 6 1.13 21.90 -2.90
C LYS A 6 1.76 21.39 -4.20
N LEU A 7 1.54 20.13 -4.56
CA LEU A 7 2.05 19.59 -5.82
C LEU A 7 1.22 20.14 -7.00
N PRO A 8 1.83 20.25 -8.21
CA PRO A 8 1.08 20.54 -9.43
C PRO A 8 -0.07 19.56 -9.66
N GLU A 9 -1.05 19.95 -10.47
CA GLU A 9 -2.14 19.05 -10.86
C GLU A 9 -1.60 17.73 -11.42
N GLY A 10 -2.16 16.61 -10.96
CA GLY A 10 -1.69 15.27 -11.30
C GLY A 10 -0.42 14.83 -10.55
N GLY A 11 0.23 15.71 -9.78
CA GLY A 11 1.37 15.41 -8.94
C GLY A 11 1.01 14.61 -7.69
N TYR A 12 1.85 13.63 -7.36
CA TYR A 12 1.71 12.83 -6.15
C TYR A 12 3.07 12.42 -5.59
N LEU A 13 3.13 12.22 -4.28
CA LEU A 13 4.31 11.66 -3.64
C LEU A 13 4.45 10.17 -4.01
N ARG A 14 5.56 9.83 -4.68
CA ARG A 14 5.91 8.45 -5.01
C ARG A 14 6.57 7.77 -3.82
N ALA A 15 5.76 7.31 -2.87
CA ALA A 15 6.21 6.58 -1.68
C ALA A 15 5.20 5.50 -1.29
N CYS A 16 5.64 4.42 -0.64
CA CYS A 16 4.79 3.28 -0.30
C CYS A 16 3.53 3.66 0.52
N ILE A 17 3.56 4.73 1.31
CA ILE A 17 2.34 5.23 1.98
C ILE A 17 1.18 5.53 1.03
N GLY A 18 1.47 5.96 -0.20
CA GLY A 18 0.49 6.24 -1.26
C GLY A 18 0.35 5.14 -2.30
N CYS A 19 1.03 4.00 -2.11
CA CYS A 19 1.00 2.89 -3.06
C CYS A 19 -0.29 2.07 -2.92
N GLY A 20 -0.87 1.69 -4.05
CA GLY A 20 -2.05 0.82 -4.17
C GLY A 20 -1.74 -0.67 -4.06
N LEU A 21 -0.50 -1.04 -3.75
CA LEU A 21 -0.05 -2.44 -3.58
C LEU A 21 0.54 -2.70 -2.20
N SER A 22 0.31 -1.80 -1.24
CA SER A 22 0.84 -1.96 0.11
C SER A 22 -0.19 -1.63 1.18
N ASP A 23 -0.15 -2.36 2.28
CA ASP A 23 -1.08 -2.20 3.39
C ASP A 23 -0.39 -2.34 4.74
N TYR A 24 -1.02 -1.84 5.79
CA TYR A 24 -0.59 -2.12 7.15
C TYR A 24 -1.01 -3.52 7.56
N SER A 25 -0.35 -4.05 8.59
CA SER A 25 -0.81 -5.26 9.24
C SER A 25 -2.25 -5.13 9.74
N PRO A 26 -3.16 -6.08 9.40
CA PRO A 26 -4.52 -6.09 9.92
C PRO A 26 -4.60 -6.36 11.44
N ILE A 27 -3.49 -6.80 12.06
CA ILE A 27 -3.35 -7.06 13.51
C ILE A 27 -2.72 -5.85 14.24
N GLY A 28 -2.20 -4.85 13.52
CA GLY A 28 -1.62 -3.63 14.10
C GLY A 28 -0.10 -3.50 13.93
N ASN A 29 0.43 -2.40 14.47
CA ASN A 29 1.74 -1.83 14.10
C ASN A 29 2.92 -2.53 14.80
N GLY A 30 3.45 -3.62 14.23
CA GLY A 30 4.61 -4.33 14.80
C GLY A 30 5.95 -3.58 14.65
N LEU A 31 6.10 -2.74 13.62
CA LEU A 31 7.30 -1.96 13.31
C LEU A 31 6.89 -0.56 12.83
N PHE A 32 7.57 0.48 13.33
CA PHE A 32 7.33 1.88 12.96
C PHE A 32 7.27 2.03 11.43
N GLY A 33 6.12 2.48 10.91
CA GLY A 33 5.92 2.78 9.49
C GLY A 33 6.05 1.59 8.53
N GLY A 34 5.96 0.35 9.01
CA GLY A 34 6.06 -0.85 8.19
C GLY A 34 4.78 -1.15 7.42
N LEU A 35 4.89 -1.34 6.11
CA LEU A 35 3.83 -1.75 5.20
C LEU A 35 4.17 -3.11 4.58
N ALA A 36 3.21 -4.03 4.52
CA ALA A 36 3.32 -5.22 3.70
C ALA A 36 3.21 -4.82 2.22
N CYS A 37 4.14 -5.29 1.39
CA CYS A 37 4.16 -5.07 -0.04
C CYS A 37 3.61 -6.29 -0.77
N PHE A 38 2.69 -6.10 -1.71
CA PHE A 38 2.06 -7.16 -2.51
C PHE A 38 2.40 -7.01 -4.01
N ARG A 39 3.60 -6.51 -4.32
CA ARG A 39 3.99 -6.24 -5.72
C ARG A 39 4.10 -7.52 -6.56
N GLU A 40 4.44 -8.65 -5.97
CA GLU A 40 4.49 -9.94 -6.68
C GLU A 40 3.12 -10.62 -6.75
N THR A 41 2.15 -10.16 -5.93
CA THR A 41 0.81 -10.75 -5.78
C THR A 41 -0.31 -9.74 -6.09
N LYS A 42 -0.05 -8.81 -7.03
CA LYS A 42 -0.92 -7.67 -7.35
C LYS A 42 -2.37 -8.06 -7.61
N THR A 43 -2.59 -9.12 -8.39
CA THR A 43 -3.94 -9.58 -8.77
C THR A 43 -4.73 -10.02 -7.54
N ALA A 44 -4.10 -10.79 -6.64
CA ALA A 44 -4.73 -11.23 -5.40
C ALA A 44 -5.05 -10.03 -4.49
N TYR A 45 -4.09 -9.12 -4.29
CA TYR A 45 -4.28 -7.94 -3.46
C TYR A 45 -5.39 -7.00 -3.98
N ARG A 46 -5.45 -6.75 -5.30
CA ARG A 46 -6.48 -5.90 -5.92
C ARG A 46 -7.89 -6.46 -5.77
N ALA A 47 -8.03 -7.78 -5.62
CA ALA A 47 -9.33 -8.43 -5.42
C ALA A 47 -9.80 -8.35 -3.96
N VAL A 48 -8.95 -7.93 -3.02
CA VAL A 48 -9.30 -7.82 -1.60
C VAL A 48 -10.11 -6.55 -1.34
N SER A 49 -11.29 -6.72 -0.76
CA SER A 49 -12.16 -5.63 -0.29
C SER A 49 -12.54 -5.73 1.19
N THR A 50 -12.04 -6.77 1.88
CA THR A 50 -12.40 -7.05 3.29
C THR A 50 -11.17 -7.39 4.12
N LYS A 51 -11.27 -7.17 5.43
CA LYS A 51 -10.19 -7.48 6.38
C LYS A 51 -9.83 -8.96 6.35
N THR A 52 -10.84 -9.83 6.28
CA THR A 52 -10.65 -11.29 6.16
C THR A 52 -9.96 -11.67 4.85
N GLY A 53 -10.29 -10.99 3.74
CA GLY A 53 -9.59 -11.18 2.47
C GLY A 53 -8.11 -10.81 2.55
N LEU A 54 -7.78 -9.71 3.26
CA LEU A 54 -6.39 -9.31 3.48
C LEU A 54 -5.63 -10.36 4.31
N PHE A 55 -6.26 -10.91 5.35
CA PHE A 55 -5.69 -12.01 6.13
C PHE A 55 -5.40 -13.25 5.28
N ALA A 56 -6.32 -13.61 4.39
CA ALA A 56 -6.18 -14.80 3.54
C ALA A 56 -4.98 -14.72 2.58
N ILE A 57 -4.55 -13.51 2.21
CA ILE A 57 -3.40 -13.30 1.32
C ILE A 57 -2.16 -12.79 2.05
N TRP A 58 -2.19 -12.67 3.38
CA TRP A 58 -1.16 -11.96 4.14
C TRP A 58 0.23 -12.57 3.94
N ASP A 59 0.33 -13.90 3.98
CA ASP A 59 1.59 -14.63 3.80
C ASP A 59 2.09 -14.62 2.34
N SER A 60 1.32 -14.02 1.42
CA SER A 60 1.71 -13.80 0.03
C SER A 60 2.35 -12.41 -0.19
N LEU A 61 2.62 -11.68 0.89
CA LEU A 61 3.42 -10.45 0.83
C LEU A 61 4.82 -10.75 0.29
N THR A 62 5.33 -9.84 -0.53
CA THR A 62 6.69 -9.87 -1.06
C THR A 62 7.71 -9.54 0.02
N GLU A 63 7.47 -8.45 0.75
CA GLU A 63 8.34 -7.99 1.83
C GLU A 63 7.63 -6.92 2.68
N PHE A 64 8.26 -6.55 3.80
CA PHE A 64 7.89 -5.33 4.53
C PHE A 64 8.74 -4.15 4.04
N VAL A 65 8.08 -3.04 3.70
CA VAL A 65 8.71 -1.79 3.27
C VAL A 65 8.36 -0.65 4.21
N GLN A 66 9.18 0.41 4.24
CA GLN A 66 8.86 1.62 4.98
C GLN A 66 7.90 2.52 4.19
N GLU A 67 7.06 3.28 4.88
CA GLU A 67 6.12 4.25 4.29
C GLU A 67 6.78 5.20 3.28
N THR A 68 8.02 5.63 3.54
CA THR A 68 8.79 6.57 2.72
C THR A 68 9.54 5.91 1.57
N TYR A 69 9.50 4.57 1.46
CA TYR A 69 10.23 3.86 0.41
C TYR A 69 9.73 4.23 -0.98
N VAL A 70 10.67 4.50 -1.89
CA VAL A 70 10.40 4.87 -3.28
C VAL A 70 10.34 3.60 -4.12
N CYS A 71 9.17 2.97 -4.16
CA CYS A 71 8.95 1.71 -4.86
C CYS A 71 9.15 1.85 -6.39
N PRO A 72 9.92 0.96 -7.05
CA PRO A 72 10.07 0.95 -8.51
C PRO A 72 8.76 0.57 -9.23
N GLU A 73 7.91 -0.20 -8.58
CA GLU A 73 6.60 -0.63 -9.08
C GLU A 73 5.45 0.14 -8.41
N PHE A 74 5.70 1.40 -8.05
CA PHE A 74 4.69 2.25 -7.43
C PHE A 74 3.43 2.35 -8.30
N GLU A 75 2.30 2.03 -7.71
CA GLU A 75 0.99 2.28 -8.30
C GLU A 75 0.25 3.28 -7.42
N ARG A 76 -0.21 4.38 -8.00
CA ARG A 76 -1.00 5.36 -7.23
C ARG A 76 -2.26 4.68 -6.71
N ARG A 77 -2.49 4.77 -5.40
CA ARG A 77 -3.74 4.32 -4.79
C ARG A 77 -4.95 5.04 -5.39
N ARG A 78 -5.99 4.27 -5.68
CA ARG A 78 -7.30 4.74 -6.19
C ARG A 78 -8.40 4.20 -5.28
N PRO A 79 -9.54 4.90 -5.16
CA PRO A 79 -10.74 4.38 -4.51
C PRO A 79 -11.06 2.95 -4.95
N GLY A 80 -11.21 2.04 -3.99
CA GLY A 80 -11.51 0.63 -4.22
C GLY A 80 -10.32 -0.24 -4.67
N ALA A 81 -9.08 0.27 -4.69
CA ALA A 81 -7.89 -0.52 -5.02
C ALA A 81 -7.31 -1.27 -3.80
N GLY A 82 -7.68 -2.54 -3.64
CA GLY A 82 -7.27 -3.35 -2.50
C GLY A 82 -7.97 -2.93 -1.19
N TYR A 83 -7.49 -3.41 -0.04
CA TYR A 83 -8.21 -3.28 1.23
C TYR A 83 -8.34 -1.81 1.72
N ARG A 84 -7.26 -1.03 1.68
CA ARG A 84 -7.29 0.41 2.03
C ARG A 84 -7.51 1.36 0.82
N GLY A 85 -7.97 0.81 -0.31
CA GLY A 85 -8.15 1.52 -1.57
C GLY A 85 -9.34 2.44 -1.58
#